data_AF-A0A6S6XEH5-F1
#
_entry.id   AF-A0A6S6XEH5-F1
#
_cell.length_a   1.000
_cell.length_b   1.000
_cell.length_c   1.000
_cell.angle_alpha   90.00
_cell.angle_beta   90.00
_cell.angle_gamma   90.00
#
_symmetry.space_group_name_H-M   'P 1'
#
loop_
_entity.id
_entity.type
_entity.pdbx_description
1 polymer ?
#
loop_
_entity_poly.entity_id
_entity_poly.type
_entity_poly.pdbx_seq_one_letter_code
_entity_poly.pdbx_strand_id
1 'polypeptide(L)'
;MHTLMPSYCCPHTDADYCACRKPLTGMVDTACKDFEIDLKNSYVVGDMGMSDMVLARNIGAKGILVLTGVGKGGLNEYRYTWQEIEPSFIADNLLDAAKYIVKDAG
;
A
#
# COMPACT_ATOMS: atom_id res chain seq x y z
N MET A 1 -1.39 6.57 -29.47
CA MET A 1 -1.27 5.21 -28.94
C MET A 1 -1.56 5.29 -27.45
N HIS A 2 -2.74 4.87 -26.99
CA HIS A 2 -3.07 4.88 -25.56
C HIS A 2 -2.46 3.63 -24.94
N THR A 3 -1.26 3.75 -24.40
CA THR A 3 -0.64 2.66 -23.64
C THR A 3 -1.41 2.48 -22.35
N LEU A 4 -2.01 1.30 -22.15
CA LEU A 4 -2.62 0.94 -20.88
C LEU A 4 -1.50 0.85 -19.82
N MET A 5 -1.75 1.42 -18.64
CA MET A 5 -0.83 1.27 -17.51
C MET A 5 -0.81 -0.21 -17.08
N PRO A 6 0.38 -0.80 -16.85
CA PRO A 6 0.47 -2.19 -16.38
C PRO A 6 -0.05 -2.32 -14.95
N SER A 7 -0.68 -3.46 -14.67
CA SER A 7 -1.09 -3.86 -13.33
C SER A 7 -0.21 -5.01 -12.84
N TYR A 8 0.24 -4.92 -11.58
CA TYR A 8 1.04 -5.95 -10.93
C TYR A 8 0.17 -6.66 -9.89
N CYS A 9 0.04 -7.97 -10.01
CA CYS A 9 -0.73 -8.80 -9.09
C CYS A 9 0.06 -10.07 -8.80
N CYS A 10 0.01 -10.51 -7.54
CA CYS A 10 0.62 -11.76 -7.11
C CYS A 10 -0.45 -12.87 -7.16
N PRO A 11 -0.33 -13.87 -8.06
CA PRO A 11 -1.30 -14.96 -8.17
C PRO A 11 -1.03 -16.10 -7.18
N HIS A 12 0.04 -15.99 -6.38
CA HIS A 12 0.55 -17.05 -5.53
C HIS A 12 -0.19 -17.15 -4.20
N THR A 13 -0.18 -18.36 -3.66
CA THR A 13 -0.59 -18.70 -2.30
C THR A 13 0.57 -18.61 -1.32
N ASP A 14 0.30 -18.78 -0.03
CA ASP A 14 1.36 -18.81 0.99
C ASP A 14 2.31 -20.00 0.85
N ALA A 15 1.86 -21.11 0.25
CA ALA A 15 2.67 -22.30 0.04
C ALA A 15 3.74 -22.14 -1.07
N ASP A 16 3.59 -21.12 -1.92
CA ASP A 16 4.53 -20.87 -3.03
C ASP A 16 5.79 -20.11 -2.58
N TYR A 17 5.83 -19.64 -1.33
CA TYR A 17 6.96 -18.88 -0.75
C TYR A 17 7.46 -17.74 -1.66
N CYS A 18 6.54 -17.07 -2.35
CA CYS A 18 6.89 -16.04 -3.32
C CYS A 18 7.42 -14.75 -2.67
N ALA A 19 8.14 -13.95 -3.44
CA ALA A 19 8.59 -12.61 -3.03
C ALA A 19 7.60 -11.49 -3.38
N CYS A 20 6.49 -11.79 -4.08
CA CYS A 20 5.57 -10.77 -4.59
C CYS A 20 4.45 -10.38 -3.63
N ARG A 21 3.97 -11.30 -2.79
CA ARG A 21 2.78 -11.05 -1.98
C ARG A 21 3.12 -10.05 -0.87
N LYS A 22 2.31 -8.98 -0.77
CA LYS A 22 2.40 -8.04 0.35
C LYS A 22 2.38 -8.81 1.68
N PRO A 23 3.22 -8.43 2.66
CA PRO A 23 3.97 -7.17 2.74
C PRO A 23 5.35 -7.14 2.06
N LEU A 24 5.69 -8.16 1.27
CA LEU A 24 6.95 -8.19 0.49
C LEU A 24 6.89 -7.20 -0.68
N THR A 25 8.07 -6.78 -1.14
CA THR A 25 8.25 -5.65 -2.07
C THR A 25 8.26 -6.05 -3.54
N GLY A 26 8.28 -7.34 -3.89
CA GLY A 26 8.63 -7.79 -5.23
C GLY A 26 7.75 -7.26 -6.37
N MET A 27 6.46 -7.00 -6.12
CA MET A 27 5.60 -6.32 -7.11
C MET A 27 6.02 -4.87 -7.36
N VAL A 28 6.35 -4.13 -6.30
CA VAL A 28 6.82 -2.74 -6.38
C VAL A 28 8.21 -2.69 -7.01
N ASP A 29 9.10 -3.62 -6.64
CA ASP A 29 10.43 -3.71 -7.22
C ASP A 29 10.38 -3.95 -8.74
N THR A 30 9.38 -4.68 -9.21
CA THR A 30 9.14 -4.86 -10.65
C THR A 30 8.66 -3.57 -11.29
N ALA A 31 7.69 -2.88 -10.66
CA ALA A 31 7.21 -1.59 -11.14
C ALA A 31 8.33 -0.52 -11.22
N CYS A 32 9.26 -0.50 -10.26
CA CYS A 32 10.41 0.41 -10.27
C CYS A 32 11.47 0.07 -11.34
N LYS A 33 11.48 -1.16 -11.87
CA LYS A 33 12.33 -1.52 -13.02
C LYS A 33 11.71 -1.06 -14.33
N ASP A 34 10.39 -1.15 -14.42
CA ASP A 34 9.63 -0.77 -15.62
C ASP A 34 9.43 0.75 -15.72
N PHE A 35 9.47 1.46 -14.58
CA PHE A 35 9.21 2.90 -14.48
C PHE A 35 10.16 3.60 -13.49
N GLU A 36 10.51 4.85 -13.76
CA GLU A 36 11.25 5.72 -12.83
C GLU A 36 10.34 6.23 -11.70
N ILE A 37 10.03 5.36 -10.73
CA ILE A 37 9.14 5.67 -9.61
C ILE A 37 9.94 6.26 -8.44
N ASP A 38 9.55 7.47 -7.99
CA ASP A 38 10.03 8.04 -6.73
C ASP A 38 9.20 7.52 -5.55
N LEU A 39 9.68 6.47 -4.91
CA LEU A 39 8.98 5.82 -3.79
C LEU A 39 8.79 6.75 -2.59
N LYS A 40 9.72 7.67 -2.34
CA LYS A 40 9.66 8.58 -1.18
C LYS A 40 8.47 9.55 -1.29
N ASN A 41 8.11 9.92 -2.52
CA ASN A 41 6.96 10.76 -2.84
C ASN A 41 5.73 9.95 -3.30
N SER A 42 5.77 8.63 -3.16
CA SER A 42 4.67 7.73 -3.49
C SER A 42 3.83 7.36 -2.27
N TYR A 43 2.63 6.83 -2.53
CA TYR A 43 1.67 6.43 -1.52
C TYR A 43 1.24 4.98 -1.73
N VAL A 44 1.08 4.24 -0.64
CA VAL A 44 0.38 2.95 -0.61
C VAL A 44 -0.96 3.15 0.07
N VAL A 45 -2.05 2.92 -0.68
CA VAL A 45 -3.42 3.02 -0.17
C VAL A 45 -4.01 1.63 -0.05
N GLY A 46 -4.47 1.25 1.14
CA GLY A 46 -5.07 -0.06 1.36
C GLY A 46 -5.85 -0.16 2.66
N ASP A 47 -6.52 -1.27 2.89
CA ASP A 47 -7.41 -1.51 4.04
C ASP A 47 -6.84 -2.50 5.05
N MET A 48 -5.65 -3.06 4.82
CA MET A 48 -5.07 -4.08 5.68
C MET A 48 -3.72 -3.64 6.24
N GLY A 49 -3.69 -3.29 7.53
CA GLY A 49 -2.48 -2.80 8.21
C GLY A 49 -1.26 -3.72 8.10
N MET A 50 -1.41 -5.02 8.38
CA MET A 50 -0.32 -6.02 8.26
C MET A 50 0.28 -6.17 6.86
N SER A 51 -0.47 -5.77 5.84
CA SER A 51 -0.14 -6.02 4.45
C SER A 51 0.28 -4.71 3.79
N ASP A 52 -0.64 -3.75 3.71
CA ASP A 52 -0.47 -2.49 3.02
C ASP A 52 0.44 -1.52 3.78
N MET A 53 0.23 -1.35 5.09
CA MET A 53 1.03 -0.40 5.87
C MET A 53 2.45 -0.92 6.08
N VAL A 54 2.60 -2.24 6.25
CA VAL A 54 3.93 -2.87 6.29
C VAL A 54 4.63 -2.76 4.93
N LEU A 55 3.93 -2.99 3.80
CA LEU A 55 4.50 -2.74 2.47
C LEU A 55 4.97 -1.28 2.34
N ALA A 56 4.13 -0.31 2.71
CA ALA A 56 4.45 1.12 2.62
C ALA A 56 5.77 1.44 3.34
N ARG A 57 5.92 0.94 4.57
CA ARG A 57 7.17 1.07 5.33
C ARG A 57 8.34 0.39 4.64
N ASN A 58 8.17 -0.84 4.16
CA ASN A 58 9.25 -1.62 3.53
C ASN A 58 9.82 -0.95 2.28
N ILE A 59 8.98 -0.26 1.50
CA ILE A 59 9.41 0.46 0.28
C ILE A 59 9.75 1.93 0.53
N GLY A 60 9.60 2.44 1.76
CA GLY A 60 9.85 3.83 2.10
C GLY A 60 8.81 4.83 1.54
N ALA A 61 7.59 4.37 1.26
CA ALA A 61 6.48 5.18 0.80
C ALA A 61 5.57 5.63 1.96
N LYS A 62 4.70 6.61 1.69
CA LYS A 62 3.66 7.05 2.63
C LYS A 62 2.52 6.05 2.66
N GLY A 63 2.14 5.57 3.85
CA GLY A 63 1.01 4.64 4.02
C GLY A 63 -0.29 5.39 4.30
N ILE A 64 -1.36 5.09 3.55
CA ILE A 64 -2.72 5.57 3.84
C ILE A 64 -3.63 4.37 4.07
N LEU A 65 -4.18 4.28 5.27
CA LEU A 65 -5.15 3.23 5.61
C LEU A 65 -6.57 3.74 5.36
N VAL A 66 -7.33 3.04 4.52
CA VAL A 66 -8.76 3.34 4.35
C VAL A 66 -9.61 2.50 5.31
N LEU A 67 -10.70 3.08 5.83
CA LEU A 67 -11.61 2.42 6.79
C LEU A 67 -12.73 1.60 6.11
N THR A 68 -12.76 1.57 4.78
CA THR A 68 -13.59 0.64 4.02
C THR A 68 -13.01 -0.78 4.07
N GLY A 69 -13.82 -1.81 3.78
CA GLY A 69 -13.34 -3.20 3.77
C GLY A 69 -12.92 -3.68 5.16
N VAL A 70 -11.73 -4.26 5.27
CA VAL A 70 -11.16 -4.77 6.54
C VAL A 70 -10.67 -3.63 7.45
N GLY A 71 -10.50 -2.40 6.91
CA GLY A 71 -9.81 -1.28 7.54
C GLY A 71 -10.20 -0.93 8.97
N LYS A 72 -11.49 -1.05 9.31
CA LYS A 72 -11.96 -0.85 10.70
C LYS A 72 -11.45 -1.91 11.67
N GLY A 73 -11.39 -3.17 11.25
CA GLY A 73 -10.76 -4.25 12.03
C GLY A 73 -9.24 -4.07 12.08
N GLY A 74 -8.64 -3.62 10.98
CA GLY A 74 -7.20 -3.34 10.87
C GLY A 74 -6.68 -2.34 11.89
N LEU A 75 -7.42 -1.24 12.15
CA LEU A 75 -7.09 -0.24 13.17
C LEU A 75 -7.42 -0.62 14.59
N ASN A 76 -8.36 -1.55 14.78
CA ASN A 76 -8.84 -1.94 16.09
C ASN A 76 -8.26 -3.31 16.43
N GLU A 77 -9.02 -4.36 16.09
CA GLU A 77 -8.75 -5.76 16.43
C GLU A 77 -7.35 -6.21 16.06
N TYR A 78 -6.82 -5.80 14.89
CA TYR A 78 -5.55 -6.29 14.37
C TYR A 78 -4.41 -5.27 14.49
N ARG A 79 -4.58 -4.12 15.15
CA ARG A 79 -3.53 -3.09 15.25
C ARG A 79 -2.21 -3.63 15.81
N TYR A 80 -2.28 -4.60 16.73
CA TYR A 80 -1.12 -5.25 17.37
C TYR A 80 -0.15 -5.90 16.38
N THR A 81 -0.61 -6.23 15.18
CA THR A 81 0.21 -6.91 14.17
C THR A 81 1.09 -5.97 13.33
N TRP A 82 0.88 -4.66 13.45
CA TRP A 82 1.62 -3.62 12.73
C TRP A 82 1.86 -2.37 13.61
N GLN A 83 1.86 -2.55 14.94
CA GLN A 83 1.87 -1.51 15.98
C GLN A 83 3.01 -0.49 15.91
N GLU A 84 4.14 -0.84 15.30
CA GLU A 84 5.27 0.08 15.12
C GLU A 84 5.16 0.99 13.88
N ILE A 85 4.11 0.80 13.09
CA ILE A 85 3.89 1.54 11.84
C ILE A 85 2.74 2.49 12.08
N GLU A 86 2.98 3.77 11.83
CA GLU A 86 1.92 4.78 11.78
C GLU A 86 1.62 5.18 10.34
N PRO A 87 0.35 5.11 9.89
CA PRO A 87 -0.04 5.62 8.60
C PRO A 87 0.16 7.14 8.55
N SER A 88 0.53 7.65 7.38
CA SER A 88 0.56 9.09 7.12
C SER A 88 -0.84 9.70 7.18
N PHE A 89 -1.86 8.91 6.84
CA PHE A 89 -3.25 9.32 6.94
C PHE A 89 -4.18 8.11 7.12
N ILE A 90 -5.26 8.31 7.87
CA ILE A 90 -6.37 7.36 8.00
C ILE A 90 -7.57 8.00 7.31
N ALA A 91 -8.05 7.38 6.24
CA ALA A 91 -9.13 7.91 5.41
C ALA A 91 -10.41 7.09 5.58
N ASP A 92 -11.58 7.72 5.60
CA ASP A 92 -12.85 7.00 5.69
C ASP A 92 -13.10 6.10 4.47
N ASN A 93 -12.57 6.48 3.30
CA ASN A 93 -12.71 5.78 2.03
C ASN A 93 -11.64 6.26 1.02
N LEU A 94 -11.64 5.68 -0.18
CA LEU A 94 -10.67 6.01 -1.23
C LEU A 94 -10.77 7.46 -1.72
N LEU A 95 -11.97 8.06 -1.74
CA LEU A 95 -12.13 9.46 -2.16
C LEU A 95 -11.43 10.41 -1.19
N ASP A 96 -11.52 10.14 0.12
CA ASP A 96 -10.86 10.97 1.13
C ASP A 96 -9.34 10.75 1.14
N ALA A 97 -8.87 9.53 0.87
CA ALA A 97 -7.46 9.28 0.60
C ALA A 97 -6.95 10.09 -0.61
N ALA A 98 -7.70 10.11 -1.72
CA ALA A 98 -7.32 10.86 -2.91
C ALA A 98 -7.26 12.38 -2.65
N LYS A 99 -8.24 12.94 -1.94
CA LYS A 99 -8.22 14.36 -1.52
C LYS A 99 -7.01 14.69 -0.67
N TYR A 100 -6.64 13.80 0.26
CA TYR A 100 -5.43 13.97 1.06
C TYR A 100 -4.18 13.99 0.20
N ILE A 101 -4.03 13.04 -0.74
CA ILE A 101 -2.87 12.98 -1.64
C ILE A 101 -2.73 14.27 -2.45
N VAL A 102 -3.83 14.80 -3.00
CA VAL A 102 -3.81 16.07 -3.76
C VAL A 102 -3.36 17.25 -2.90
N LYS A 103 -3.75 17.28 -1.62
CA LYS A 103 -3.34 18.32 -0.67
C LYS A 103 -1.90 18.18 -0.22
N ASP A 104 -1.40 16.96 -0.07
CA ASP A 104 -0.05 16.68 0.44
C ASP A 104 1.03 16.77 -0.65
N ALA A 105 0.66 16.52 -1.90
CA ALA A 105 1.56 16.61 -3.06
C ALA A 105 1.61 18.00 -3.72
N GLY A 106 0.68 18.90 -3.39
CA GLY A 106 0.62 20.28 -3.89
C GLY A 106 1.30 21.27 -2.95
#